data_AF-A0A7L2YTB1-F1
#
_entry.id   AF-A0A7L2YTB1-F1
#
_cell.length_a   1.000
_cell.length_b   1.000
_cell.length_c   1.000
_cell.angle_alpha   90.00
_cell.angle_beta   90.00
_cell.angle_gamma   90.00
#
_symmetry.space_group_name_H-M   'P 1'
#
loop_
_entity.id
_entity.type
_entity.pdbx_description
1 polymer ?
#
loop_
_entity_poly.entity_id
_entity_poly.type
_entity_poly.pdbx_seq_one_letter_code
_entity_poly.pdbx_strand_id
1 'polypeptide(L)'
;SITGETVELLEPYLAMEDYNLETAKKVCGNVAGLCSWTQAMAYFYGINKEVLPLKANLALQEGRLAAAQTELNNAQMQLDEKQRELDQVQAMYDTAMKEKQALLDDAEACRRKMNNATALIEGLGGEKLRWTASSKNFQNQIINLVGNVLLATGFLSYSGPFNQEYRNLLLQLWKKEMDNSKIPYSN
;
A
#
# COMPACT_ATOMS: atom_id res chain seq x y z
N SER A 1 37.23 13.58 66.41
CA SER A 1 37.26 12.44 65.46
C SER A 1 38.65 11.87 65.46
N ILE A 2 38.80 10.55 65.29
CA ILE A 2 40.10 9.90 65.14
C ILE A 2 40.70 10.34 63.79
N THR A 3 41.92 10.85 63.82
CA THR A 3 42.68 11.28 62.63
C THR A 3 43.63 10.18 62.19
N GLY A 4 44.09 10.23 60.95
CA GLY A 4 45.10 9.27 60.45
C GLY A 4 46.36 9.30 61.31
N GLU A 5 46.79 10.49 61.69
CA GLU A 5 47.91 10.72 62.61
C GLU A 5 47.70 10.04 63.98
N THR A 6 46.49 10.08 64.55
CA THR A 6 46.22 9.38 65.82
C THR A 6 46.27 7.87 65.68
N VAL A 7 45.89 7.30 64.52
CA VAL A 7 45.96 5.85 64.29
C VAL A 7 47.41 5.41 64.04
N GLU A 8 48.17 6.20 63.28
CA GLU A 8 49.59 5.98 63.01
C GLU A 8 50.43 6.06 64.29
N LEU A 9 50.15 7.02 65.17
CA LEU A 9 50.82 7.14 66.47
C LEU A 9 50.48 5.97 67.42
N LEU A 10 49.29 5.39 67.29
CA LEU A 10 48.83 4.24 68.09
C LEU A 10 49.34 2.90 67.57
N GLU A 11 49.63 2.78 66.28
CA GLU A 11 50.09 1.55 65.63
C GLU A 11 51.20 0.79 66.37
N PRO A 12 52.32 1.42 66.80
CA PRO A 12 53.37 0.71 67.53
C PRO A 12 52.89 0.13 68.87
N TYR A 13 51.88 0.75 69.51
CA TYR A 13 51.31 0.24 70.76
C TYR A 13 50.30 -0.88 70.51
N LEU A 14 49.49 -0.77 69.45
CA LEU A 14 48.51 -1.79 69.07
C LEU A 14 49.19 -3.08 68.59
N ALA A 15 50.44 -3.01 68.11
CA ALA A 15 51.23 -4.13 67.64
C ALA A 15 52.03 -4.86 68.74
N MET A 16 52.01 -4.37 69.99
CA MET A 16 52.71 -5.03 71.10
C MET A 16 52.02 -6.36 71.47
N GLU A 17 52.80 -7.40 71.76
CA GLU A 17 52.27 -8.74 72.10
C GLU A 17 51.36 -8.74 73.34
N ASP A 18 51.54 -7.79 74.25
CA ASP A 18 50.76 -7.64 75.48
C ASP A 18 49.50 -6.77 75.32
N TYR A 19 49.38 -6.04 74.19
CA TYR A 19 48.19 -5.24 73.86
C TYR A 19 47.11 -6.12 73.23
N ASN A 20 46.53 -7.02 74.03
CA ASN A 20 45.44 -7.88 73.56
C ASN A 20 44.40 -8.14 74.67
N LEU A 21 43.21 -8.55 74.22
CA LEU A 21 42.07 -8.80 75.09
C LEU A 21 42.37 -9.81 76.21
N GLU A 22 43.12 -10.87 75.91
CA GLU A 22 43.42 -11.95 76.85
C GLU A 22 44.40 -11.53 77.95
N THR A 23 45.38 -10.68 77.61
CA THR A 23 46.30 -10.07 78.58
C THR A 23 45.59 -9.04 79.45
N ALA A 24 44.75 -8.18 78.86
CA ALA A 24 44.01 -7.14 79.58
C ALA A 24 42.95 -7.73 80.55
N LYS A 25 42.29 -8.84 80.20
CA LYS A 25 41.33 -9.54 81.06
C LYS A 25 41.94 -10.03 82.38
N LYS A 26 43.23 -10.41 82.37
CA LYS A 26 43.94 -10.88 83.57
C LYS A 26 44.09 -9.79 84.63
N VAL A 27 44.03 -8.51 84.23
CA VAL A 27 44.13 -7.36 85.14
C VAL A 27 42.75 -6.86 85.54
N CYS A 28 41.87 -6.58 84.58
CA CYS A 28 40.52 -6.08 84.83
C CYS A 28 39.62 -6.22 83.59
N GLY A 29 38.38 -6.70 83.77
CA GLY A 29 37.41 -6.86 82.68
C GLY A 29 37.05 -5.54 81.96
N ASN A 30 37.00 -4.43 82.69
CA ASN A 30 36.71 -3.11 82.10
C ASN A 30 37.86 -2.63 81.20
N VAL A 31 39.11 -2.90 81.59
CA VAL A 31 40.31 -2.56 80.80
C VAL A 31 40.38 -3.41 79.52
N ALA A 32 39.95 -4.68 79.60
CA ALA A 32 39.84 -5.54 78.43
C ALA A 32 38.84 -5.01 77.39
N GLY A 33 37.69 -4.51 77.83
CA GLY A 33 36.71 -3.88 76.94
C GLY A 33 37.27 -2.65 76.22
N LEU A 34 38.04 -1.81 76.93
CA LEU A 34 38.71 -0.65 76.34
C LEU A 34 39.80 -1.05 75.32
N CYS A 35 40.62 -2.07 75.63
CA CYS A 35 41.66 -2.59 74.73
C CYS A 35 41.07 -3.12 73.41
N SER A 36 39.96 -3.87 73.48
CA SER A 36 39.29 -4.33 72.27
C SER A 36 38.62 -3.18 71.49
N TRP A 37 38.05 -2.20 72.20
CA TRP A 37 37.41 -1.06 71.57
C TRP A 37 38.41 -0.18 70.80
N THR A 38 39.60 0.09 71.35
CA THR A 38 40.64 0.88 70.67
C THR A 38 41.18 0.16 69.42
N GLN A 39 41.39 -1.15 69.48
CA GLN A 39 41.76 -1.97 68.31
C GLN A 39 40.68 -1.95 67.23
N ALA A 40 39.42 -2.17 67.62
CA ALA A 40 38.28 -2.14 66.70
C ALA A 40 38.12 -0.77 66.05
N MET A 41 38.39 0.31 66.79
CA MET A 41 38.27 1.67 66.29
C MET A 41 39.39 2.05 65.30
N ALA A 42 40.63 1.59 65.52
CA ALA A 42 41.73 1.74 64.57
C ALA A 42 41.47 0.96 63.27
N TYR A 43 41.00 -0.28 63.39
CA TYR A 43 40.60 -1.11 62.23
C TYR A 43 39.43 -0.48 61.45
N PHE A 44 38.40 -0.03 62.17
CA PHE A 44 37.26 0.67 61.57
C PHE A 44 37.69 1.93 60.83
N TYR A 45 38.63 2.71 61.37
CA TYR A 45 39.16 3.89 60.68
C TYR A 45 39.79 3.52 59.32
N GLY A 46 40.61 2.48 59.26
CA GLY A 46 41.23 1.99 58.02
C GLY A 46 40.20 1.59 56.96
N ILE A 47 39.21 0.78 57.35
CA ILE A 47 38.11 0.37 56.45
C ILE A 47 37.27 1.58 56.02
N ASN A 48 36.94 2.48 56.94
CA ASN A 48 36.11 3.64 56.64
C ASN A 48 36.82 4.63 55.70
N LYS A 49 38.16 4.75 55.78
CA LYS A 49 38.97 5.52 54.82
C LYS A 49 38.80 5.03 53.39
N GLU A 50 38.67 3.72 53.17
CA GLU A 50 38.44 3.13 51.84
C GLU A 50 36.97 3.13 51.44
N VAL A 51 36.05 2.92 52.38
CA VAL A 51 34.61 2.79 52.10
C VAL A 51 33.93 4.14 51.86
N LEU A 52 34.36 5.22 52.51
CA LEU A 52 33.79 6.56 52.30
C LEU A 52 33.85 7.04 50.84
N PRO A 53 35.00 6.98 50.14
CA PRO A 53 35.04 7.36 48.72
C PRO A 53 34.20 6.43 47.84
N LEU A 54 34.12 5.13 48.16
CA LEU A 54 33.27 4.19 47.44
C LEU A 54 31.78 4.51 47.60
N LYS A 55 31.33 4.84 48.81
CA LYS A 55 29.95 5.27 49.08
C LYS A 55 29.63 6.58 48.37
N ALA A 56 30.55 7.54 48.38
CA ALA A 56 30.39 8.81 47.66
C ALA A 56 30.29 8.58 46.14
N ASN A 57 31.14 7.70 45.59
CA ASN A 57 31.08 7.35 44.17
C ASN A 57 29.79 6.61 43.83
N LEU A 58 29.32 5.67 44.66
CA LEU A 58 28.06 4.96 44.46
C LEU A 58 26.89 5.96 44.36
N ALA A 59 26.77 6.88 45.32
CA ALA A 59 25.72 7.91 45.30
C ALA A 59 25.78 8.79 44.04
N LEU A 60 26.99 9.12 43.56
CA LEU A 60 27.17 9.84 42.31
C LEU A 60 26.69 9.04 41.09
N GLN A 61 27.04 7.75 41.00
CA GLN A 61 26.63 6.90 39.88
C GLN A 61 25.12 6.61 39.90
N GLU A 62 24.53 6.41 41.08
CA GLU A 62 23.08 6.26 41.22
C GLU A 62 22.34 7.51 40.75
N GLY A 63 22.84 8.70 41.09
CA GLY A 63 22.29 9.96 40.58
C GLY A 63 22.39 10.09 39.04
N ARG A 64 23.54 9.70 38.46
CA ARG A 64 23.73 9.68 36.99
C ARG A 64 22.79 8.68 36.32
N LEU A 65 22.64 7.49 36.89
CA LEU A 65 21.74 6.46 36.37
C LEU A 65 20.29 6.96 36.38
N ALA A 66 19.84 7.58 37.47
CA ALA A 66 18.50 8.13 37.58
C ALA A 66 18.22 9.23 36.53
N ALA A 67 19.19 10.12 36.31
CA ALA A 67 19.10 11.13 35.26
C ALA A 67 19.01 10.50 33.86
N ALA A 68 19.91 9.57 33.54
CA ALA A 68 19.93 8.88 32.25
C ALA A 68 18.64 8.07 32.00
N GLN A 69 18.09 7.42 33.03
CA GLN A 69 16.83 6.69 32.91
C GLN A 69 15.65 7.63 32.63
N THR A 70 15.66 8.82 33.23
CA THR A 70 14.64 9.84 32.97
C THR A 70 14.72 10.35 31.53
N GLU A 71 15.93 10.64 31.04
CA GLU A 71 16.17 11.03 29.65
C GLU A 71 15.74 9.94 28.67
N LEU A 72 16.09 8.68 28.93
CA LEU A 72 15.69 7.54 28.12
C LEU A 72 14.17 7.42 28.04
N ASN A 73 13.48 7.52 29.18
CA ASN A 73 12.02 7.44 29.21
C ASN A 73 11.38 8.57 28.41
N ASN A 74 11.91 9.79 28.51
CA ASN A 74 11.41 10.93 27.74
C ASN A 74 11.62 10.73 26.23
N ALA A 75 12.80 10.25 25.82
CA ALA A 75 13.09 9.96 24.43
C ALA A 75 12.19 8.85 23.87
N GLN A 76 11.95 7.79 24.67
CA GLN A 76 11.06 6.69 24.28
C GLN A 76 9.62 7.17 24.10
N MET A 77 9.11 8.02 25.00
CA MET A 77 7.77 8.58 24.86
C MET A 77 7.62 9.41 23.58
N GLN A 78 8.62 10.23 23.24
CA GLN A 78 8.61 11.01 22.00
C GLN A 78 8.66 10.10 20.77
N LEU A 79 9.46 9.03 20.81
CA LEU A 79 9.55 8.05 19.74
C LEU A 79 8.20 7.35 19.53
N ASP A 80 7.55 6.92 20.61
CA ASP A 80 6.26 6.23 20.56
C ASP A 80 5.16 7.15 20.01
N GLU A 81 5.16 8.43 20.38
CA GLU A 81 4.25 9.44 19.83
C GLU A 81 4.45 9.62 18.32
N LYS A 82 5.70 9.79 17.88
CA LYS A 82 6.01 9.96 16.45
C LYS A 82 5.77 8.70 15.63
N GLN A 83 5.97 7.52 16.19
CA GLN A 83 5.63 6.27 15.52
C GLN A 83 4.11 6.16 15.30
N ARG A 84 3.28 6.55 16.29
CA ARG A 84 1.82 6.56 16.12
C ARG A 84 1.36 7.53 15.03
N GLU A 85 1.93 8.74 15.01
CA GLU A 85 1.65 9.71 13.94
C GLU A 85 2.02 9.13 12.56
N LEU A 86 3.19 8.49 12.46
CA LEU A 86 3.67 7.89 11.22
C LEU A 86 2.74 6.76 10.76
N ASP A 87 2.37 5.86 11.66
CA ASP A 87 1.48 4.72 11.35
C ASP A 87 0.11 5.20 10.84
N GLN A 88 -0.42 6.27 11.43
CA GLN A 88 -1.68 6.87 10.98
C GLN A 88 -1.56 7.43 9.56
N VAL A 89 -0.51 8.20 9.30
CA VAL A 89 -0.28 8.78 7.96
C VAL A 89 0.00 7.70 6.92
N GLN A 90 0.73 6.64 7.30
CA GLN A 90 1.01 5.50 6.42
C GLN A 90 -0.28 4.77 6.04
N ALA A 91 -1.17 4.50 6.99
CA ALA A 91 -2.48 3.89 6.70
C ALA A 91 -3.35 4.76 5.77
N MET A 92 -3.33 6.08 5.96
CA MET A 92 -4.04 7.02 5.07
C MET A 92 -3.43 7.00 3.66
N TYR A 93 -2.10 6.99 3.56
CA TYR A 93 -1.39 6.91 2.29
C TYR A 93 -1.71 5.62 1.54
N ASP A 94 -1.65 4.47 2.21
CA ASP A 94 -1.92 3.16 1.61
C ASP A 94 -3.37 3.07 1.11
N THR A 95 -4.32 3.61 1.87
CA THR A 95 -5.73 3.70 1.47
C THR A 95 -5.90 4.57 0.23
N ALA A 96 -5.31 5.78 0.23
CA ALA A 96 -5.39 6.70 -0.90
C ALA A 96 -4.72 6.13 -2.16
N MET A 97 -3.60 5.42 -2.02
CA MET A 97 -2.93 4.76 -3.14
C MET A 97 -3.75 3.61 -3.72
N LYS A 98 -4.44 2.84 -2.87
CA LYS A 98 -5.34 1.79 -3.31
C LYS A 98 -6.54 2.35 -4.08
N GLU A 99 -7.16 3.41 -3.56
CA GLU A 99 -8.27 4.11 -4.24
C GLU A 99 -7.82 4.70 -5.58
N LYS A 100 -6.65 5.35 -5.60
CA LYS A 100 -6.06 5.87 -6.84
C LYS A 100 -5.89 4.77 -7.89
N GLN A 101 -5.35 3.61 -7.50
CA GLN A 101 -5.16 2.50 -8.45
C GLN A 101 -6.50 1.97 -8.98
N ALA A 102 -7.49 1.78 -8.11
CA ALA A 102 -8.82 1.34 -8.52
C ALA A 102 -9.46 2.31 -9.53
N LEU A 103 -9.36 3.62 -9.29
CA LEU A 103 -9.86 4.65 -10.22
C LEU A 103 -9.13 4.64 -11.57
N LEU A 104 -7.81 4.39 -11.57
CA LEU A 104 -7.04 4.27 -12.81
C LEU A 104 -7.46 3.05 -13.62
N ASP A 105 -7.64 1.92 -12.95
CA ASP A 105 -8.08 0.67 -13.59
C ASP A 105 -9.48 0.81 -14.20
N ASP A 106 -10.41 1.44 -13.47
CA ASP A 106 -11.77 1.74 -13.94
C ASP A 106 -11.77 2.71 -15.13
N ALA A 107 -10.95 3.76 -15.06
CA ALA A 107 -10.79 4.72 -16.16
C ALA A 107 -10.24 4.04 -17.41
N GLU A 108 -9.26 3.15 -17.27
CA GLU A 108 -8.71 2.41 -18.40
C GLU A 108 -9.71 1.39 -18.98
N ALA A 109 -10.48 0.70 -18.13
CA ALA A 109 -11.56 -0.17 -18.57
C ALA A 109 -12.64 0.61 -19.34
N CYS A 110 -13.02 1.79 -18.84
CA CYS A 110 -13.97 2.68 -19.52
C CYS A 110 -13.42 3.15 -20.87
N ARG A 111 -12.16 3.60 -20.92
CA ARG A 111 -11.50 4.02 -22.16
C ARG A 111 -11.47 2.90 -23.20
N ARG A 112 -11.15 1.66 -22.79
CA ARG A 112 -11.19 0.49 -23.68
C ARG A 112 -12.59 0.24 -24.23
N LYS A 113 -13.62 0.28 -23.38
CA LYS A 113 -15.02 0.16 -23.81
C LYS A 113 -15.41 1.25 -24.80
N MET A 114 -15.01 2.50 -24.53
CA MET A 114 -15.29 3.64 -25.41
C MET A 114 -14.62 3.45 -26.78
N ASN A 115 -13.34 3.08 -26.81
CA ASN A 115 -12.62 2.84 -28.07
C ASN A 115 -13.27 1.71 -28.88
N ASN A 116 -13.67 0.62 -28.24
CA ASN A 116 -14.36 -0.48 -28.90
C ASN A 116 -15.72 -0.06 -29.45
N ALA A 117 -16.48 0.74 -28.68
CA ALA A 117 -17.76 1.27 -29.12
C ALA A 117 -17.61 2.20 -30.33
N THR A 118 -16.62 3.10 -30.31
CA THR A 118 -16.29 3.98 -31.44
C THR A 118 -15.92 3.16 -32.68
N ALA A 119 -15.02 2.19 -32.55
CA ALA A 119 -14.63 1.32 -33.67
C ALA A 119 -15.83 0.55 -34.24
N LEU A 120 -16.75 0.10 -33.40
CA LEU A 120 -17.98 -0.57 -33.84
C LEU A 120 -18.91 0.40 -34.58
N ILE A 121 -19.10 1.62 -34.08
CA ILE A 121 -19.93 2.64 -34.73
C ILE A 121 -19.34 3.02 -36.09
N GLU A 122 -18.02 3.24 -36.17
CA GLU A 122 -17.33 3.56 -37.41
C GLU A 122 -17.43 2.40 -38.42
N GLY A 123 -17.19 1.17 -37.98
CA GLY A 123 -17.30 -0.02 -38.81
C GLY A 123 -18.73 -0.29 -39.31
N LEU A 124 -19.75 -0.04 -38.47
CA LEU A 124 -21.17 -0.24 -38.82
C LEU A 124 -21.78 0.94 -39.58
N GLY A 125 -21.16 2.12 -39.57
CA GLY A 125 -21.69 3.31 -40.24
C GLY A 125 -21.86 3.12 -41.75
N GLY A 126 -20.84 2.56 -42.41
CA GLY A 126 -20.91 2.20 -43.82
C GLY A 126 -21.93 1.10 -44.09
N GLU A 127 -22.00 0.11 -43.20
CA GLU A 127 -22.92 -1.01 -43.32
C GLU A 127 -24.40 -0.59 -43.19
N LYS A 128 -24.70 0.34 -42.27
CA LYS A 128 -26.02 0.97 -42.14
C LYS A 128 -26.46 1.64 -43.44
N LEU A 129 -25.56 2.40 -44.09
CA LEU A 129 -25.86 3.04 -45.37
C LEU A 129 -26.10 1.98 -46.46
N ARG A 130 -25.25 0.95 -46.54
CA ARG A 130 -25.37 -0.15 -47.51
C ARG A 130 -26.68 -0.92 -47.35
N TRP A 131 -27.05 -1.29 -46.13
CA TRP A 131 -28.30 -2.00 -45.84
C TRP A 131 -29.52 -1.12 -46.13
N THR A 132 -29.47 0.16 -45.79
CA THR A 132 -30.55 1.10 -46.11
C THR A 132 -30.74 1.24 -47.62
N ALA A 133 -29.65 1.37 -48.39
CA ALA A 133 -29.70 1.43 -49.85
C ALA A 133 -30.21 0.13 -50.46
N SER A 134 -29.72 -1.02 -49.97
CA SER A 134 -30.13 -2.35 -50.44
C SER A 134 -31.60 -2.60 -50.16
N SER A 135 -32.10 -2.22 -48.98
CA SER A 135 -33.52 -2.33 -48.61
C SER A 135 -34.42 -1.53 -49.56
N LYS A 136 -34.04 -0.27 -49.89
CA LYS A 136 -34.77 0.53 -50.90
C LYS A 136 -34.74 -0.13 -52.29
N ASN A 137 -33.59 -0.67 -52.69
CA ASN A 137 -33.47 -1.36 -53.97
C ASN A 137 -34.35 -2.62 -54.02
N PHE A 138 -34.36 -3.44 -52.96
CA PHE A 138 -35.23 -4.61 -52.87
C PHE A 138 -36.70 -4.23 -52.90
N GLN A 139 -37.10 -3.15 -52.23
CA GLN A 139 -38.47 -2.65 -52.31
C GLN A 139 -38.87 -2.33 -53.76
N ASN A 140 -37.99 -1.65 -54.51
CA ASN A 140 -38.21 -1.36 -55.93
C ASN A 140 -38.26 -2.65 -56.77
N GLN A 141 -37.39 -3.62 -56.50
CA GLN A 141 -37.39 -4.91 -57.20
C GLN A 141 -38.68 -5.68 -56.93
N ILE A 142 -39.17 -5.70 -55.69
CA ILE A 142 -40.43 -6.37 -55.32
C ILE A 142 -41.61 -5.74 -56.09
N ILE A 143 -41.67 -4.41 -56.15
CA ILE A 143 -42.72 -3.70 -56.90
C ILE A 143 -42.69 -4.10 -58.38
N ASN A 144 -41.51 -4.13 -58.99
CA ASN A 144 -41.34 -4.40 -60.43
C ASN A 144 -41.30 -5.90 -60.80
N LEU A 145 -41.28 -6.81 -59.80
CA LEU A 145 -40.98 -8.22 -60.01
C LEU A 145 -41.98 -8.89 -60.94
N VAL A 146 -43.27 -8.59 -60.76
CA VAL A 146 -44.35 -9.22 -61.54
C VAL A 146 -44.22 -8.88 -63.02
N GLY A 147 -44.05 -7.60 -63.37
CA GLY A 147 -43.87 -7.18 -64.77
C GLY A 147 -42.58 -7.73 -65.37
N ASN A 148 -41.50 -7.79 -64.59
CA ASN A 148 -40.22 -8.34 -65.04
C ASN A 148 -40.32 -9.85 -65.35
N VAL A 149 -40.97 -10.62 -64.48
CA VAL A 149 -41.21 -12.06 -64.71
C VAL A 149 -42.10 -12.27 -65.92
N LEU A 150 -43.13 -11.44 -66.10
CA LEU A 150 -44.02 -11.50 -67.27
C LEU A 150 -43.25 -11.24 -68.58
N LEU A 151 -42.41 -10.21 -68.63
CA LEU A 151 -41.55 -9.92 -69.78
C LEU A 151 -40.57 -11.07 -70.08
N ALA A 152 -39.90 -11.58 -69.05
CA ALA A 152 -38.93 -12.66 -69.20
C ALA A 152 -39.59 -13.94 -69.71
N THR A 153 -40.72 -14.34 -69.11
CA THR A 153 -41.47 -15.53 -69.53
C THR A 153 -42.07 -15.38 -70.92
N GLY A 154 -42.60 -14.21 -71.26
CA GLY A 154 -43.10 -13.89 -72.60
C GLY A 154 -42.00 -13.97 -73.66
N PHE A 155 -40.82 -13.41 -73.35
CA PHE A 155 -39.66 -13.49 -74.23
C PHE A 155 -39.19 -14.94 -74.43
N LEU A 156 -39.01 -15.71 -73.35
CA LEU A 156 -38.59 -17.11 -73.44
C LEU A 156 -39.58 -17.97 -74.24
N SER A 157 -40.88 -17.73 -74.07
CA SER A 157 -41.92 -18.59 -74.64
C SER A 157 -42.23 -18.26 -76.11
N TYR A 158 -42.21 -16.99 -76.49
CA TYR A 158 -42.76 -16.55 -77.78
C TYR A 158 -41.74 -15.90 -78.73
N SER A 159 -40.56 -15.47 -78.25
CA SER A 159 -39.59 -14.74 -79.08
C SER A 159 -38.60 -15.63 -79.85
N GLY A 160 -38.55 -16.93 -79.57
CA GLY A 160 -37.55 -17.87 -80.10
C GLY A 160 -37.40 -17.87 -81.63
N PRO A 161 -38.49 -18.04 -82.40
CA PRO A 161 -38.43 -18.14 -83.86
C PRO A 161 -38.13 -16.82 -84.61
N PHE A 162 -38.15 -15.67 -83.93
CA PHE A 162 -38.02 -14.36 -84.55
C PHE A 162 -36.57 -13.86 -84.59
N ASN A 163 -36.27 -12.95 -85.52
CA ASN A 163 -35.00 -12.23 -85.58
C ASN A 163 -34.94 -11.08 -84.55
N GLN A 164 -33.78 -10.45 -84.36
CA GLN A 164 -33.58 -9.43 -83.33
C GLN A 164 -34.56 -8.25 -83.44
N GLU A 165 -34.88 -7.81 -84.65
CA GLU A 165 -35.79 -6.69 -84.90
C GLU A 165 -37.22 -7.00 -84.41
N TYR A 166 -37.75 -8.17 -84.79
CA TYR A 166 -39.07 -8.61 -84.35
C TYR A 166 -39.11 -8.89 -82.84
N ARG A 167 -38.04 -9.43 -82.25
CA ARG A 167 -37.95 -9.62 -80.80
C ARG A 167 -38.01 -8.30 -80.03
N ASN A 168 -37.31 -7.27 -80.52
CA ASN A 168 -37.37 -5.93 -79.94
C ASN A 168 -38.78 -5.33 -80.08
N LEU A 169 -39.44 -5.50 -81.23
CA LEU A 169 -40.81 -5.04 -81.45
C LEU A 169 -41.79 -5.69 -80.46
N LEU A 170 -41.73 -7.01 -80.29
CA LEU A 170 -42.58 -7.74 -79.33
C LEU A 170 -42.39 -7.24 -77.90
N LEU A 171 -41.14 -7.04 -77.46
CA LEU A 171 -40.85 -6.46 -76.14
C LEU A 171 -41.46 -5.07 -75.96
N GLN A 172 -41.40 -4.21 -76.98
CA GLN A 172 -41.99 -2.86 -76.92
C GLN A 172 -43.53 -2.92 -76.85
N LEU A 173 -44.15 -3.80 -77.62
CA LEU A 173 -45.60 -4.01 -77.59
C LEU A 173 -46.07 -4.53 -76.23
N TRP A 174 -45.34 -5.49 -75.64
CA TRP A 174 -45.65 -6.00 -74.31
C TRP A 174 -45.45 -4.95 -73.22
N LYS A 175 -44.39 -4.13 -73.28
CA LYS A 175 -44.19 -2.98 -72.37
C LYS A 175 -45.38 -2.00 -72.44
N LYS A 176 -45.81 -1.64 -73.66
CA LYS A 176 -46.99 -0.77 -73.86
C LYS A 176 -48.26 -1.34 -73.25
N GLU A 177 -48.49 -2.65 -73.36
CA GLU A 177 -49.67 -3.29 -72.78
C GLU A 177 -49.61 -3.37 -71.26
N MET A 178 -48.42 -3.56 -70.69
CA MET A 178 -48.22 -3.47 -69.24
C MET A 178 -48.45 -2.05 -68.71
N ASP A 179 -48.04 -1.01 -69.46
CA ASP A 179 -48.34 0.38 -69.10
C ASP A 179 -49.86 0.63 -69.06
N ASN A 180 -50.60 0.15 -70.07
CA ASN A 180 -52.07 0.22 -70.12
C ASN A 180 -52.70 -0.49 -68.91
N SER A 181 -52.13 -1.63 -68.52
CA SER A 181 -52.59 -2.47 -67.40
C SER A 181 -52.08 -1.99 -66.03
N LYS A 182 -51.27 -0.93 -65.99
CA LYS A 182 -50.61 -0.39 -64.79
C LYS A 182 -49.77 -1.44 -64.03
N ILE A 183 -49.15 -2.36 -64.76
CA ILE A 183 -48.23 -3.34 -64.18
C ILE A 183 -46.82 -2.74 -64.21
N PRO A 184 -46.21 -2.46 -63.04
CA PRO A 184 -44.87 -1.90 -62.99
C PRO A 184 -43.80 -2.93 -63.40
N TYR A 185 -42.77 -2.45 -64.10
CA TYR A 185 -41.60 -3.21 -64.52
C TYR A 185 -40.37 -2.32 -64.41
N SER A 186 -39.17 -2.91 -64.36
CA SER A 186 -37.93 -2.13 -64.37
C SER A 186 -37.68 -1.57 -65.77
N ASN A 187 -37.35 -0.29 -65.86
CA ASN A 187 -36.95 0.38 -67.11
C ASN A 187 -35.88 -0.40 -67.87
#